data_AF-A0A2V1BPF4-F1
#
_entry.id   AF-A0A2V1BPF4-F1
#
_cell.length_a   1.000
_cell.length_b   1.000
_cell.length_c   1.000
_cell.angle_alpha   90.00
_cell.angle_beta   90.00
_cell.angle_gamma   90.00
#
_symmetry.space_group_name_H-M   'P 1'
#
loop_
_entity.id
_entity.type
_entity.pdbx_description
1 polymer ?
#
loop_
_entity_poly.entity_id
_entity_poly.type
_entity_poly.pdbx_seq_one_letter_code
_entity_poly.pdbx_strand_id
1 'polypeptide(L)'
;MIFSRDKIATTSFELQGRQNNEAISPRSNLRNSWSCHLKSLTPRLRLPLAILVGASITAGTTYALVKHVQHLIATAQVSSDPSVWIQKARDDGYGACYNGCDDCHDVSFAYDACQKTARAIVPGISCNGTVMWNWANRYPSECLKVLGVIYKAEALTRRKQTYRNQLAIIILTILAGVLGAILIYRLWGRWFPLHPQPPRWPSAPPPYIPSSQPRAPRTKHRRKWPFFWRTAATTSFLTTSHAYPCWGFSPTANQYFTHSNTSVGISGVIHGWTSSCHQESYVCGSTCTTSGSSSSNGGSSTTCRPDICYRDEEDEPPAFFVNWTVPRVEACGFRLVEAEEVESEVGLRVAHPLIERNWRVRISVDRFNGTMGGEGGTETEEAVWCLWDIGNH
;
A
#
# COMPACT_ATOMS: atom_id res chain seq x y z
N MET A 1 -21.32 -11.01 -9.02
CA MET A 1 -20.31 -10.37 -9.89
C MET A 1 -18.94 -10.90 -9.51
N ILE A 2 -18.22 -11.50 -10.47
CA ILE A 2 -16.94 -12.17 -10.23
C ILE A 2 -15.85 -11.10 -10.20
N PHE A 3 -15.16 -10.97 -9.05
CA PHE A 3 -13.91 -10.22 -8.97
C PHE A 3 -12.93 -10.78 -10.01
N SER A 4 -12.73 -10.03 -11.08
CA SER A 4 -11.69 -10.30 -12.04
C SER A 4 -10.36 -10.12 -11.32
N ARG A 5 -9.77 -11.24 -10.90
CA ARG A 5 -8.36 -11.32 -10.51
C ARG A 5 -7.56 -10.75 -11.67
N ASP A 6 -6.98 -9.58 -11.44
CA ASP A 6 -5.91 -9.05 -12.27
C ASP A 6 -4.82 -10.12 -12.38
N LYS A 7 -4.84 -10.83 -13.51
CA LYS A 7 -3.72 -11.64 -13.95
C LYS A 7 -2.56 -10.68 -14.10
N ILE A 8 -1.67 -10.70 -13.11
CA ILE A 8 -0.30 -10.21 -13.26
C ILE A 8 0.28 -11.03 -14.40
N ALA A 9 0.26 -10.45 -15.60
CA ALA A 9 0.94 -10.99 -16.75
C ALA A 9 2.43 -10.94 -16.43
N THR A 10 2.95 -12.06 -15.95
CA THR A 10 4.37 -12.33 -15.84
C THR A 10 4.92 -12.37 -17.27
N THR A 11 5.34 -11.21 -17.79
CA THR A 11 6.10 -11.15 -19.04
C THR A 11 7.45 -11.77 -18.78
N SER A 12 7.56 -13.07 -19.05
CA SER A 12 8.83 -13.77 -19.21
C SER A 12 9.57 -13.13 -20.37
N PHE A 13 10.68 -12.45 -20.06
CA PHE A 13 11.61 -11.92 -21.06
C PHE A 13 12.34 -13.10 -21.71
N GLU A 14 11.80 -13.61 -22.82
CA GLU A 14 12.54 -14.48 -23.73
C GLU A 14 13.54 -13.60 -24.51
N LEU A 15 14.80 -13.66 -24.07
CA LEU A 15 15.94 -13.13 -24.82
C LEU A 15 16.16 -14.01 -26.05
N GLN A 16 15.49 -13.66 -27.16
CA GLN A 16 15.69 -14.28 -28.46
C GLN A 16 17.04 -13.81 -29.03
N GLY A 17 18.10 -14.52 -28.66
CA GLY A 17 19.44 -14.35 -29.19
C GLY A 17 19.50 -14.75 -30.66
N ARG A 18 19.51 -13.76 -31.55
CA ARG A 18 19.78 -13.91 -32.97
C ARG A 18 21.28 -14.22 -33.15
N GLN A 19 21.63 -15.49 -33.22
CA GLN A 19 22.95 -15.96 -33.65
C GLN A 19 23.09 -15.70 -35.16
N ASN A 20 23.78 -14.61 -35.52
CA ASN A 20 24.31 -14.44 -36.87
C ASN A 20 25.65 -15.17 -36.96
N ASN A 21 25.64 -16.28 -37.71
CA ASN A 21 26.82 -16.96 -38.18
C ASN A 21 27.42 -16.16 -39.34
N GLU A 22 28.50 -15.43 -39.10
CA GLU A 22 29.40 -14.96 -40.15
C GLU A 22 30.78 -15.55 -39.92
N ALA A 23 31.14 -16.46 -40.83
CA ALA A 23 32.46 -17.04 -40.95
C ALA A 23 33.44 -15.97 -41.47
N ILE A 24 34.44 -15.63 -40.66
CA ILE A 24 35.58 -14.83 -41.11
C ILE A 24 36.88 -15.64 -40.92
N SER A 25 37.57 -15.73 -42.05
CA SER A 25 38.83 -16.40 -42.39
C SER A 25 40.01 -16.08 -41.45
N PRO A 26 41.01 -16.99 -41.33
CA PRO A 26 42.15 -16.81 -40.45
C PRO A 26 43.27 -16.02 -41.14
N ARG A 27 43.81 -14.98 -40.50
CA ARG A 27 45.14 -14.47 -40.88
C ARG A 27 45.94 -13.83 -39.73
N SER A 28 47.13 -14.41 -39.61
CA SER A 28 48.42 -13.86 -39.15
C SER A 28 48.55 -13.26 -37.75
N ASN A 29 49.01 -14.13 -36.84
CA ASN A 29 50.24 -13.96 -36.05
C ASN A 29 50.93 -12.59 -36.13
N LEU A 30 50.66 -11.74 -35.14
CA LEU A 30 51.60 -10.73 -34.64
C LEU A 30 51.63 -10.82 -33.12
N ARG A 31 52.46 -11.77 -32.67
CA ARG A 31 52.79 -12.07 -31.27
C ARG A 31 53.76 -10.99 -30.79
N ASN A 32 53.23 -9.84 -30.36
CA ASN A 32 54.06 -8.79 -29.79
C ASN A 32 54.44 -9.09 -28.33
N SER A 33 55.75 -9.28 -28.18
CA SER A 33 56.58 -9.41 -26.99
C SER A 33 56.43 -8.24 -26.02
N TRP A 34 55.45 -8.29 -25.11
CA TRP A 34 55.32 -7.31 -24.00
C TRP A 34 55.15 -7.98 -22.61
N SER A 35 55.34 -9.30 -22.50
CA SER A 35 54.88 -10.07 -21.33
C SER A 35 55.86 -10.19 -20.14
N CYS A 36 57.00 -9.49 -20.10
CA CYS A 36 58.05 -9.84 -19.13
C CYS A 36 58.30 -8.88 -17.96
N HIS A 37 57.65 -7.72 -17.84
CA HIS A 37 57.97 -6.78 -16.74
C HIS A 37 56.85 -6.46 -15.72
N LEU A 38 55.65 -7.01 -15.87
CA LEU A 38 54.49 -6.69 -15.01
C LEU A 38 54.27 -7.65 -13.82
N LYS A 39 55.15 -8.64 -13.60
CA LYS A 39 54.93 -9.69 -12.59
C LYS A 39 55.21 -9.27 -11.14
N SER A 40 55.92 -8.16 -10.86
CA SER A 40 56.30 -7.78 -9.49
C SER A 40 55.42 -6.70 -8.82
N LEU A 41 54.60 -5.96 -9.58
CA LEU A 41 53.73 -4.89 -9.06
C LEU A 41 52.27 -5.32 -8.81
N THR A 42 51.92 -6.57 -9.15
CA THR A 42 50.52 -7.00 -9.31
C THR A 42 49.70 -7.29 -8.05
N PRO A 43 50.21 -7.70 -6.87
CA PRO A 43 49.32 -8.07 -5.77
C PRO A 43 48.67 -6.87 -5.06
N ARG A 44 49.28 -5.68 -5.07
CA ARG A 44 48.75 -4.49 -4.39
C ARG A 44 47.74 -3.68 -5.22
N LEU A 45 47.80 -3.79 -6.55
CA LEU A 45 46.91 -3.07 -7.47
C LEU A 45 45.62 -3.83 -7.82
N ARG A 46 45.54 -5.14 -7.55
CA ARG A 46 44.36 -5.96 -7.89
C ARG A 46 43.08 -5.50 -7.20
N LEU A 47 43.15 -5.16 -5.91
CA LEU A 47 41.99 -4.73 -5.13
C LEU A 47 41.41 -3.38 -5.60
N PRO A 48 42.19 -2.28 -5.71
CA PRO A 48 41.65 -1.01 -6.19
C PRO A 48 41.15 -1.08 -7.63
N LEU A 49 41.81 -1.88 -8.48
CA LEU A 49 41.40 -2.05 -9.88
C LEU A 49 40.10 -2.85 -9.99
N ALA A 50 39.91 -3.89 -9.17
CA ALA A 50 38.64 -4.61 -9.07
C ALA A 50 37.49 -3.73 -8.54
N ILE A 51 37.77 -2.87 -7.55
CA ILE A 51 36.78 -1.91 -7.02
C ILE A 51 36.40 -0.89 -8.09
N LEU A 52 37.37 -0.34 -8.84
CA LEU A 52 37.10 0.60 -9.92
C LEU A 52 36.27 -0.01 -11.04
N VAL A 53 36.60 -1.24 -11.48
CA VAL A 53 35.83 -1.96 -12.50
C VAL A 53 34.43 -2.31 -11.99
N GLY A 54 34.30 -2.76 -10.75
CA GLY A 54 32.99 -3.03 -10.14
C GLY A 54 32.15 -1.76 -10.03
N ALA A 55 32.75 -0.65 -9.62
CA ALA A 55 32.08 0.64 -9.51
C ALA A 55 31.67 1.19 -10.87
N SER A 56 32.51 1.07 -11.90
CA SER A 56 32.17 1.55 -13.25
C SER A 56 31.04 0.74 -13.89
N ILE A 57 31.06 -0.58 -13.74
CA ILE A 57 29.96 -1.45 -14.19
C ILE A 57 28.68 -1.09 -13.46
N THR A 58 28.72 -0.97 -12.12
CA THR A 58 27.54 -0.66 -11.31
C THR A 58 26.99 0.73 -11.64
N ALA A 59 27.86 1.74 -11.78
CA ALA A 59 27.44 3.10 -12.14
C ALA A 59 26.84 3.15 -13.55
N GLY A 60 27.45 2.47 -14.52
CA GLY A 60 26.97 2.39 -15.90
C GLY A 60 25.61 1.70 -16.00
N THR A 61 25.44 0.55 -15.34
CA THR A 61 24.16 -0.18 -15.34
C THR A 61 23.07 0.59 -14.59
N THR A 62 23.39 1.22 -13.46
CA THR A 62 22.44 2.08 -12.72
C THR A 62 22.00 3.27 -13.55
N TYR A 63 22.94 3.95 -14.23
CA TYR A 63 22.62 5.09 -15.09
C TYR A 63 21.73 4.68 -16.26
N ALA A 64 22.07 3.60 -16.97
CA ALA A 64 21.28 3.09 -18.08
C ALA A 64 19.86 2.72 -17.63
N LEU A 65 19.73 2.10 -16.45
CA LEU A 65 18.45 1.71 -15.87
C LEU A 65 17.60 2.93 -15.46
N VAL A 66 18.20 3.92 -14.79
CA VAL A 66 17.50 5.17 -14.43
C VAL A 66 17.03 5.89 -15.69
N LYS A 67 17.86 5.99 -16.73
CA LYS A 67 17.47 6.57 -18.03
C LYS A 67 16.33 5.79 -18.68
N HIS A 68 16.37 4.46 -18.65
CA HIS A 68 15.31 3.62 -19.16
C HIS A 68 13.99 3.85 -18.42
N VAL A 69 13.99 3.91 -17.09
CA VAL A 69 12.78 4.20 -16.30
C VAL A 69 12.27 5.63 -16.53
N GLN A 70 13.16 6.61 -16.65
CA GLN A 70 12.77 7.98 -17.03
C GLN A 70 12.08 8.02 -18.40
N HIS A 71 12.60 7.26 -19.36
CA HIS A 71 11.96 7.11 -20.67
C HIS A 71 10.57 6.46 -20.53
N LEU A 72 10.43 5.38 -19.75
CA LEU A 72 9.11 4.75 -19.48
C LEU A 72 8.11 5.71 -18.81
N ILE A 73 8.58 6.59 -17.92
CA ILE A 73 7.73 7.62 -17.30
C ILE A 73 7.30 8.66 -18.35
N ALA A 74 8.20 9.06 -19.24
CA ALA A 74 7.92 10.03 -20.30
C ALA A 74 6.97 9.47 -21.36
N THR A 75 7.12 8.19 -21.71
CA THR A 75 6.28 7.49 -22.69
C THR A 75 5.10 6.74 -22.08
N ALA A 76 4.85 6.92 -20.78
CA ALA A 76 3.70 6.32 -20.11
C ALA A 76 2.41 6.80 -20.79
N GLN A 77 1.73 5.89 -21.48
CA GLN A 77 0.44 6.15 -22.11
C GLN A 77 -0.66 5.39 -21.39
N VAL A 78 -1.86 5.95 -21.43
CA VAL A 78 -3.11 5.30 -21.06
C VAL A 78 -4.01 5.32 -22.30
N SER A 79 -5.11 4.56 -22.31
CA SER A 79 -6.02 4.53 -23.47
C SER A 79 -6.34 5.95 -23.95
N SER A 80 -6.17 6.21 -25.24
CA SER A 80 -6.51 7.50 -25.84
C SER A 80 -8.01 7.66 -26.04
N ASP A 81 -8.74 6.54 -26.14
CA ASP A 81 -10.17 6.47 -26.44
C ASP A 81 -11.02 7.11 -25.33
N PRO A 82 -11.76 8.19 -25.61
CA PRO A 82 -12.68 8.82 -24.66
C PRO A 82 -13.77 7.87 -24.14
N SER A 83 -14.24 6.93 -24.96
CA SER A 83 -15.35 6.04 -24.62
C SER A 83 -15.01 5.16 -23.41
N VAL A 84 -13.77 4.67 -23.34
CA VAL A 84 -13.24 3.89 -22.22
C VAL A 84 -13.30 4.66 -20.91
N TRP A 85 -12.97 5.96 -20.94
CA TRP A 85 -12.95 6.78 -19.73
C TRP A 85 -14.34 7.29 -19.33
N ILE A 86 -15.22 7.53 -20.30
CA ILE A 86 -16.63 7.82 -20.05
C ILE A 86 -17.30 6.62 -19.39
N GLN A 87 -17.06 5.41 -19.91
CA GLN A 87 -17.60 4.19 -19.31
C GLN A 87 -17.02 3.97 -17.91
N LYS A 88 -15.70 4.17 -17.72
CA LYS A 88 -15.09 4.13 -16.39
C LYS A 88 -15.69 5.16 -15.42
N ALA A 89 -15.99 6.38 -15.88
CA ALA A 89 -16.63 7.40 -15.06
C ALA A 89 -18.08 7.05 -14.72
N ARG A 90 -18.78 6.36 -15.62
CA ARG A 90 -20.12 5.82 -15.35
C ARG A 90 -20.06 4.73 -14.30
N ASP A 91 -19.16 3.76 -14.44
CA ASP A 91 -19.13 2.58 -13.58
C ASP A 91 -18.48 2.89 -12.21
N ASP A 92 -17.25 3.41 -12.21
CA ASP A 92 -16.47 3.64 -10.99
C ASP A 92 -16.79 4.98 -10.31
N GLY A 93 -17.46 5.89 -11.02
CA GLY A 93 -17.84 7.21 -10.51
C GLY A 93 -19.28 7.17 -10.01
N TYR A 94 -20.21 7.45 -10.91
CA TYR A 94 -21.62 7.50 -10.55
C TYR A 94 -22.22 6.13 -10.20
N GLY A 95 -21.79 5.05 -10.85
CA GLY A 95 -22.22 3.69 -10.56
C GLY A 95 -21.86 3.30 -9.13
N ALA A 96 -20.59 3.44 -8.76
CA ALA A 96 -20.13 3.29 -7.39
C ALA A 96 -20.83 4.26 -6.40
N CYS A 97 -21.02 5.52 -6.79
CA CYS A 97 -21.68 6.52 -5.93
C CYS A 97 -23.15 6.17 -5.64
N TYR A 98 -23.91 5.70 -6.63
CA TYR A 98 -25.35 5.45 -6.47
C TYR A 98 -25.69 4.00 -6.13
N ASN A 99 -25.04 3.01 -6.73
CA ASN A 99 -25.24 1.60 -6.37
C ASN A 99 -24.52 1.25 -5.06
N GLY A 100 -23.52 2.03 -4.67
CA GLY A 100 -22.66 1.70 -3.55
C GLY A 100 -21.83 0.47 -3.87
N CYS A 101 -21.62 -0.37 -2.86
CA CYS A 101 -21.03 -1.68 -2.99
C CYS A 101 -21.93 -2.71 -2.31
N ASP A 102 -21.87 -3.96 -2.78
CA ASP A 102 -22.48 -5.09 -2.07
C ASP A 102 -21.48 -5.58 -1.01
N ASP A 103 -21.80 -5.30 0.25
CA ASP A 103 -21.11 -5.75 1.46
C ASP A 103 -19.59 -5.55 1.45
N CYS A 104 -19.12 -4.45 0.86
CA CYS A 104 -17.68 -4.24 0.69
C CYS A 104 -16.97 -3.86 1.99
N HIS A 105 -15.65 -4.05 1.95
CA HIS A 105 -14.74 -3.73 3.05
C HIS A 105 -14.47 -2.23 3.26
N ASP A 106 -14.99 -1.37 2.39
CA ASP A 106 -14.74 0.05 2.50
C ASP A 106 -16.07 0.78 2.63
N VAL A 107 -16.46 1.08 3.87
CA VAL A 107 -17.67 1.86 4.16
C VAL A 107 -17.61 3.27 3.55
N SER A 108 -16.42 3.75 3.19
CA SER A 108 -16.23 5.04 2.51
C SER A 108 -16.26 4.90 0.98
N PHE A 109 -16.42 3.70 0.42
CA PHE A 109 -16.38 3.47 -1.03
C PHE A 109 -17.36 4.36 -1.80
N ALA A 110 -18.63 4.34 -1.41
CA ALA A 110 -19.66 5.16 -2.04
C ALA A 110 -19.40 6.66 -1.81
N TYR A 111 -18.95 7.03 -0.61
CA TYR A 111 -18.60 8.42 -0.27
C TYR A 111 -17.48 8.97 -1.13
N ASP A 112 -16.38 8.24 -1.27
CA ASP A 112 -15.24 8.65 -2.09
C ASP A 112 -15.62 8.74 -3.56
N ALA A 113 -16.45 7.81 -4.06
CA ALA A 113 -16.98 7.85 -5.41
C ALA A 113 -17.86 9.11 -5.63
N CYS A 114 -18.80 9.39 -4.72
CA CYS A 114 -19.65 10.59 -4.81
C CYS A 114 -18.84 11.88 -4.71
N GLN A 115 -17.89 11.98 -3.77
CA GLN A 115 -16.98 13.12 -3.66
C GLN A 115 -16.17 13.33 -4.93
N LYS A 116 -15.80 12.26 -5.62
CA LYS A 116 -15.09 12.35 -6.89
C LYS A 116 -15.97 12.91 -8.01
N THR A 117 -17.25 12.55 -8.07
CA THR A 117 -18.21 13.14 -9.02
C THR A 117 -18.37 14.65 -8.80
N ALA A 118 -18.35 15.11 -7.53
CA ALA A 118 -18.42 16.52 -7.18
C ALA A 118 -17.24 17.37 -7.70
N ARG A 119 -16.12 16.74 -8.09
CA ARG A 119 -14.97 17.42 -8.71
C ARG A 119 -15.19 17.78 -10.18
N ALA A 120 -16.18 17.18 -10.84
CA ALA A 120 -16.53 17.54 -12.20
C ALA A 120 -17.35 18.85 -12.19
N ILE A 121 -16.81 19.90 -12.80
CA ILE A 121 -17.46 21.21 -12.87
C ILE A 121 -17.92 21.44 -14.30
N VAL A 122 -19.24 21.49 -14.51
CA VAL A 122 -19.86 21.83 -15.80
C VAL A 122 -20.76 23.06 -15.58
N PRO A 123 -20.59 24.16 -16.34
CA PRO A 123 -21.44 25.33 -16.21
C PRO A 123 -22.93 24.98 -16.41
N GLY A 124 -23.78 25.36 -15.45
CA GLY A 124 -25.23 25.15 -15.52
C GLY A 124 -25.71 23.72 -15.25
N ILE A 125 -24.81 22.76 -14.98
CA ILE A 125 -25.16 21.37 -14.69
C ILE A 125 -24.47 20.96 -13.40
N SER A 126 -25.24 20.57 -12.38
CA SER A 126 -24.64 19.94 -11.19
C SER A 126 -24.12 18.57 -11.58
N CYS A 127 -22.85 18.27 -11.31
CA CYS A 127 -22.31 16.91 -11.44
C CYS A 127 -22.15 16.23 -10.09
N ASN A 128 -22.61 16.86 -9.02
CA ASN A 128 -22.45 16.34 -7.67
C ASN A 128 -23.38 15.15 -7.42
N GLY A 129 -22.82 13.95 -7.41
CA GLY A 129 -23.54 12.71 -7.09
C GLY A 129 -23.89 12.58 -5.60
N THR A 130 -23.42 13.48 -4.73
CA THR A 130 -23.91 13.51 -3.34
C THR A 130 -25.33 14.04 -3.22
N VAL A 131 -25.85 14.74 -4.23
CA VAL A 131 -27.25 15.19 -4.28
C VAL A 131 -28.10 14.01 -4.72
N MET A 132 -29.32 13.83 -4.21
CA MET A 132 -30.20 12.79 -4.76
C MET A 132 -30.60 13.13 -6.19
N TRP A 133 -30.41 12.18 -7.11
CA TRP A 133 -30.86 12.29 -8.50
C TRP A 133 -32.02 11.35 -8.73
N ASN A 134 -32.99 11.80 -9.54
CA ASN A 134 -33.94 10.88 -10.13
C ASN A 134 -33.22 9.89 -11.06
N TRP A 135 -33.78 8.70 -11.23
CA TRP A 135 -33.13 7.65 -12.04
C TRP A 135 -33.01 8.03 -13.51
N ALA A 136 -33.93 8.87 -14.01
CA ALA A 136 -33.94 9.38 -15.38
C ALA A 136 -32.70 10.23 -15.71
N ASN A 137 -32.23 11.07 -14.78
CA ASN A 137 -31.07 11.93 -14.98
C ASN A 137 -29.82 11.45 -14.24
N ARG A 138 -29.78 10.17 -13.83
CA ARG A 138 -28.71 9.60 -13.01
C ARG A 138 -27.30 9.84 -13.56
N TYR A 139 -27.13 9.94 -14.88
CA TYR A 139 -25.82 10.07 -15.51
C TYR A 139 -25.79 11.16 -16.60
N PRO A 140 -25.71 12.45 -16.24
CA PRO A 140 -25.59 13.52 -17.24
C PRO A 140 -24.35 13.30 -18.12
N SER A 141 -24.53 13.30 -19.44
CA SER A 141 -23.49 12.89 -20.39
C SER A 141 -22.27 13.84 -20.36
N GLU A 142 -22.54 15.10 -20.06
CA GLU A 142 -21.61 16.22 -19.93
C GLU A 142 -20.70 16.00 -18.72
N CYS A 143 -21.30 15.61 -17.59
CA CYS A 143 -20.58 15.28 -16.37
C CYS A 143 -19.70 14.04 -16.57
N LEU A 144 -20.20 13.01 -17.27
CA LEU A 144 -19.41 11.81 -17.58
C LEU A 144 -18.17 12.12 -18.43
N LYS A 145 -18.26 13.05 -19.39
CA LYS A 145 -17.12 13.48 -20.20
C LYS A 145 -16.04 14.14 -19.34
N VAL A 146 -16.41 15.09 -18.49
CA VAL A 146 -15.47 15.79 -17.59
C VAL A 146 -14.87 14.82 -16.59
N LEU A 147 -15.70 13.99 -15.95
CA LEU A 147 -15.24 12.99 -15.00
C LEU A 147 -14.31 11.95 -15.66
N GLY A 148 -14.58 11.56 -16.90
CA GLY A 148 -13.70 10.69 -17.70
C GLY A 148 -12.30 11.28 -17.87
N VAL A 149 -12.18 12.60 -18.10
CA VAL A 149 -10.87 13.28 -18.16
C VAL A 149 -10.14 13.20 -16.82
N ILE A 150 -10.86 13.35 -15.70
CA ILE A 150 -10.29 13.20 -14.35
C ILE A 150 -9.76 11.77 -14.15
N TYR A 151 -10.55 10.74 -14.47
CA TYR A 151 -10.11 9.34 -14.38
C TYR A 151 -8.89 9.04 -15.25
N LYS A 152 -8.85 9.59 -16.48
CA LYS A 152 -7.70 9.44 -17.38
C LYS A 152 -6.43 10.07 -16.79
N ALA A 153 -6.54 11.27 -16.24
CA ALA A 153 -5.42 11.98 -15.63
C ALA A 153 -4.89 11.25 -14.38
N GLU A 154 -5.78 10.75 -13.52
CA GLU A 154 -5.41 9.96 -12.35
C GLU A 154 -4.76 8.62 -12.73
N ALA A 155 -5.30 7.92 -13.73
CA ALA A 155 -4.72 6.67 -14.22
C ALA A 155 -3.30 6.88 -14.76
N LEU A 156 -3.07 7.97 -15.49
CA LEU A 156 -1.74 8.35 -15.96
C LEU A 156 -0.80 8.66 -14.79
N THR A 157 -1.29 9.38 -13.78
CA THR A 157 -0.51 9.74 -12.58
C THR A 157 -0.14 8.51 -11.76
N ARG A 158 -1.10 7.59 -11.55
CA ARG A 158 -0.87 6.31 -10.86
C ARG A 158 0.16 5.47 -11.60
N ARG A 159 0.07 5.37 -12.93
CA ARG A 159 1.06 4.64 -13.75
C ARG A 159 2.46 5.24 -13.63
N LYS A 160 2.58 6.57 -13.68
CA LYS A 160 3.86 7.28 -13.45
C LYS A 160 4.40 7.05 -12.04
N GLN A 161 3.53 7.03 -11.03
CA GLN A 161 3.92 6.78 -9.64
C GLN A 161 4.44 5.34 -9.44
N THR A 162 3.82 4.34 -10.07
CA THR A 162 4.31 2.96 -10.02
C THR A 162 5.74 2.85 -10.56
N TYR A 163 6.05 3.52 -11.67
CA TYR A 163 7.42 3.56 -12.20
C TYR A 163 8.40 4.27 -11.25
N ARG A 164 7.98 5.35 -10.59
CA ARG A 164 8.79 6.03 -9.55
C ARG A 164 9.05 5.12 -8.35
N ASN A 165 8.06 4.37 -7.90
CA ASN A 165 8.21 3.41 -6.81
C ASN A 165 9.16 2.27 -7.20
N GLN A 166 9.07 1.75 -8.43
CA GLN A 166 10.02 0.75 -8.94
C GLN A 166 11.46 1.30 -8.97
N LEU A 167 11.65 2.54 -9.43
CA LEU A 167 12.95 3.21 -9.42
C LEU A 167 13.51 3.35 -8.00
N ALA A 168 12.65 3.75 -7.04
CA ALA A 168 13.05 3.85 -5.64
C ALA A 168 13.50 2.50 -5.07
N ILE A 169 12.77 1.43 -5.35
CA ILE A 169 13.15 0.06 -4.94
C ILE A 169 14.51 -0.33 -5.52
N ILE A 170 14.75 -0.07 -6.81
CA ILE A 170 16.04 -0.41 -7.43
C ILE A 170 17.20 0.39 -6.81
N ILE A 171 17.03 1.69 -6.56
CA ILE A 171 18.06 2.48 -5.89
C ILE A 171 18.35 1.93 -4.50
N LEU A 172 17.30 1.56 -3.75
CA LEU A 172 17.45 0.96 -2.42
C LEU A 172 18.17 -0.39 -2.46
N THR A 173 17.90 -1.26 -3.44
CA THR A 173 18.59 -2.55 -3.55
C THR A 173 20.07 -2.40 -3.89
N ILE A 174 20.43 -1.42 -4.73
CA ILE A 174 21.83 -1.12 -5.05
C ILE A 174 22.56 -0.60 -3.81
N LEU A 175 21.97 0.34 -3.08
CA LEU A 175 22.54 0.86 -1.83
C LEU A 175 22.70 -0.25 -0.78
N ALA A 176 21.68 -1.11 -0.63
CA ALA A 176 21.75 -2.27 0.26
C ALA A 176 22.86 -3.25 -0.15
N GLY A 177 23.03 -3.50 -1.45
CA GLY A 177 24.11 -4.33 -1.98
C GLY A 177 25.51 -3.76 -1.68
N VAL A 178 25.71 -2.45 -1.84
CA VAL A 178 26.97 -1.78 -1.50
C VAL A 178 27.26 -1.85 0.00
N LEU A 179 26.27 -1.58 0.84
CA LEU A 179 26.42 -1.68 2.30
C LEU A 179 26.71 -3.13 2.73
N GLY A 180 26.01 -4.10 2.14
CA GLY A 180 26.23 -5.53 2.35
C GLY A 180 27.65 -5.95 1.97
N ALA A 181 28.14 -5.52 0.81
CA ALA A 181 29.51 -5.79 0.37
C ALA A 181 30.56 -5.19 1.32
N ILE A 182 30.36 -3.96 1.81
CA ILE A 182 31.24 -3.31 2.80
C ILE A 182 31.25 -4.09 4.12
N LEU A 183 30.09 -4.55 4.59
CA LEU A 183 29.96 -5.35 5.81
C LEU A 183 30.68 -6.69 5.66
N ILE A 184 30.45 -7.42 4.57
CA ILE A 184 31.11 -8.69 4.27
C ILE A 184 32.64 -8.50 4.20
N TYR A 185 33.10 -7.44 3.51
CA TYR A 185 34.53 -7.13 3.43
C TYR A 185 35.15 -6.89 4.81
N ARG A 186 34.49 -6.12 5.68
CA ARG A 186 34.98 -5.88 7.05
C ARG A 186 34.97 -7.12 7.93
N LEU A 187 33.96 -7.97 7.80
CA LEU A 187 33.90 -9.25 8.51
C LEU A 187 35.04 -10.16 8.04
N TRP A 188 35.25 -10.26 6.73
CA TRP A 188 36.29 -11.11 6.17
C TRP A 188 37.69 -10.67 6.59
N GLY A 189 37.96 -9.36 6.62
CA GLY A 189 39.23 -8.81 7.10
C GLY A 189 39.50 -9.01 8.60
N ARG A 190 38.46 -9.24 9.43
CA ARG A 190 38.64 -9.60 10.84
C ARG A 190 38.96 -11.08 11.03
N TRP A 191 38.41 -11.94 10.18
CA TRP A 191 38.52 -13.40 10.31
C TRP A 191 39.79 -13.97 9.69
N PHE A 192 40.32 -13.31 8.66
CA PHE A 192 41.60 -13.67 8.05
C PHE A 192 42.61 -12.55 8.34
N PRO A 193 43.19 -12.49 9.55
CA PRO A 193 44.39 -11.71 9.73
C PRO A 193 45.42 -12.26 8.74
N LEU A 194 45.82 -11.43 7.77
CA LEU A 194 46.91 -11.71 6.85
C LEU A 194 48.02 -12.36 7.66
N HIS A 195 48.35 -13.61 7.32
CA HIS A 195 49.35 -14.40 8.03
C HIS A 195 50.49 -13.49 8.43
N PRO A 196 50.85 -13.43 9.73
CA PRO A 196 51.99 -12.64 10.16
C PRO A 196 53.14 -13.03 9.25
N GLN A 197 53.74 -12.05 8.58
CA GLN A 197 54.88 -12.32 7.72
C GLN A 197 55.85 -13.17 8.54
N PRO A 198 56.38 -14.27 7.99
CA PRO A 198 57.36 -15.07 8.70
C PRO A 198 58.45 -14.10 9.18
N PRO A 199 58.84 -14.19 10.46
CA PRO A 199 59.80 -13.26 11.04
C PRO A 199 61.00 -13.17 10.09
N ARG A 200 61.30 -11.96 9.60
CA ARG A 200 62.54 -11.69 8.88
C ARG A 200 63.66 -12.11 9.83
N TRP A 201 64.38 -13.16 9.45
CA TRP A 201 65.59 -13.56 10.14
C TRP A 201 66.50 -12.33 10.30
N PRO A 202 66.98 -12.02 11.51
CA PRO A 202 67.82 -10.85 11.74
C PRO A 202 69.15 -11.05 11.02
N SER A 203 69.35 -10.32 9.93
CA SER A 203 70.67 -10.09 9.37
C SER A 203 71.38 -9.08 10.29
N ALA A 204 72.30 -9.60 11.09
CA ALA A 204 73.27 -8.89 11.94
C ALA A 204 72.72 -8.13 13.17
N PRO A 205 73.37 -8.30 14.35
CA PRO A 205 73.11 -7.45 15.51
C PRO A 205 73.60 -6.02 15.24
N PRO A 206 72.79 -4.97 15.50
CA PRO A 206 73.31 -3.62 15.52
C PRO A 206 74.28 -3.44 16.71
N PRO A 207 75.34 -2.64 16.55
CA PRO A 207 76.25 -2.33 17.65
C PRO A 207 75.51 -1.60 18.78
N TYR A 208 75.85 -2.00 20.00
CA TYR A 208 75.37 -1.46 21.26
C TYR A 208 75.71 0.04 21.36
N ILE A 209 74.68 0.90 21.40
CA ILE A 209 74.80 2.32 21.74
C ILE A 209 74.23 2.50 23.15
N PRO A 210 75.07 2.75 24.17
CA PRO A 210 74.60 3.24 25.46
C PRO A 210 74.51 4.76 25.37
N SER A 211 73.30 5.32 25.36
CA SER A 211 73.15 6.72 25.74
C SER A 211 71.74 7.05 26.17
N SER A 212 71.66 7.35 27.45
CA SER A 212 70.62 8.05 28.19
C SER A 212 70.02 9.23 27.42
N GLN A 213 68.71 9.18 27.17
CA GLN A 213 67.90 10.39 27.07
C GLN A 213 66.54 10.22 27.77
N PRO A 214 66.09 11.25 28.51
CA PRO A 214 64.91 11.18 29.37
C PRO A 214 63.60 11.15 28.59
N ARG A 215 62.68 10.32 29.08
CA ARG A 215 61.29 10.18 28.61
C ARG A 215 60.54 11.51 28.71
N ALA A 216 60.13 12.05 27.56
CA ALA A 216 59.01 13.00 27.51
C ALA A 216 57.67 12.25 27.62
N PRO A 217 56.74 12.66 28.50
CA PRO A 217 55.45 12.00 28.65
C PRO A 217 54.55 12.32 27.45
N ARG A 218 54.38 11.35 26.54
CA ARG A 218 53.36 11.40 25.50
C ARG A 218 51.97 11.25 26.14
N THR A 219 51.28 12.37 26.25
CA THR A 219 49.86 12.46 26.61
C THR A 219 49.03 11.65 25.63
N LYS A 220 48.43 10.55 26.12
CA LYS A 220 47.45 9.74 25.39
C LYS A 220 46.19 10.56 25.21
N HIS A 221 46.04 11.23 24.07
CA HIS A 221 44.80 11.85 23.65
C HIS A 221 43.78 10.74 23.32
N ARG A 222 43.11 10.23 24.36
CA ARG A 222 41.90 9.41 24.24
C ARG A 222 40.86 10.24 23.50
N ARG A 223 40.72 10.02 22.20
CA ARG A 223 39.59 10.48 21.39
C ARG A 223 38.34 9.78 21.94
N LYS A 224 37.73 10.41 22.95
CA LYS A 224 36.39 10.06 23.44
C LYS A 224 35.44 10.41 22.30
N TRP A 225 34.97 9.38 21.60
CA TRP A 225 33.79 9.49 20.75
C TRP A 225 32.60 9.75 21.69
N PRO A 226 31.92 10.89 21.60
CA PRO A 226 30.72 11.13 22.39
C PRO A 226 29.63 10.22 21.81
N PHE A 227 29.33 9.15 22.54
CA PHE A 227 28.21 8.26 22.28
C PHE A 227 26.91 8.98 22.70
N PHE A 228 26.56 10.06 22.00
CA PHE A 228 25.28 10.76 22.11
C PHE A 228 24.29 10.09 21.14
N TRP A 229 23.77 8.92 21.53
CA TRP A 229 22.65 8.24 20.86
C TRP A 229 21.73 7.58 21.90
N ARG A 230 21.36 8.31 22.95
CA ARG A 230 20.34 7.86 23.91
C ARG A 230 19.50 9.04 24.33
N THR A 231 18.48 9.34 23.55
CA THR A 231 17.24 10.03 23.94
C THR A 231 16.37 10.11 22.70
N ALA A 232 15.77 8.98 22.32
CA ALA A 232 14.69 8.97 21.37
C ALA A 232 13.58 8.08 21.93
N ALA A 233 12.47 8.74 22.26
CA ALA A 233 11.11 8.22 22.30
C ALA A 233 10.83 7.04 23.25
N THR A 234 10.49 7.37 24.50
CA THR A 234 9.51 6.60 25.27
C THR A 234 8.34 7.51 25.63
N THR A 235 7.71 8.11 24.61
CA THR A 235 6.31 8.52 24.74
C THR A 235 5.49 7.27 24.46
N SER A 236 5.28 6.47 25.50
CA SER A 236 4.39 5.32 25.44
C SER A 236 2.99 5.83 25.11
N PHE A 237 2.63 5.61 23.85
CA PHE A 237 1.33 5.74 23.22
C PHE A 237 0.24 5.13 24.11
N LEU A 238 -0.45 5.96 24.90
CA LEU A 238 -1.82 5.69 25.30
C LEU A 238 -2.71 6.06 24.10
N THR A 239 -2.58 5.33 23.01
CA THR A 239 -3.54 5.41 21.91
C THR A 239 -4.78 4.68 22.38
N THR A 240 -5.83 5.44 22.72
CA THR A 240 -7.19 4.90 22.72
C THR A 240 -7.38 4.17 21.39
N SER A 241 -7.61 2.86 21.43
CA SER A 241 -7.91 2.07 20.25
C SER A 241 -9.21 2.62 19.65
N HIS A 242 -9.09 3.40 18.57
CA HIS A 242 -10.26 3.77 17.79
C HIS A 242 -10.82 2.50 17.15
N ALA A 243 -12.08 2.20 17.43
CA ALA A 243 -12.76 1.08 16.79
C ALA A 243 -12.75 1.28 15.27
N TYR A 244 -12.52 0.22 14.51
CA TYR A 244 -12.44 0.21 13.05
C TYR A 244 -13.46 -0.77 12.46
N PRO A 245 -13.92 -0.55 11.22
CA PRO A 245 -14.83 -1.48 10.57
C PRO A 245 -14.14 -2.82 10.31
N CYS A 246 -14.80 -3.92 10.63
CA CYS A 246 -14.34 -5.29 10.44
C CYS A 246 -15.45 -6.17 9.85
N TRP A 247 -15.08 -7.33 9.31
CA TRP A 247 -15.98 -8.22 8.56
C TRP A 247 -15.84 -9.67 9.01
N GLY A 248 -16.94 -10.42 8.90
CA GLY A 248 -16.96 -11.86 9.16
C GLY A 248 -16.98 -12.25 10.64
N PHE A 249 -17.12 -11.28 11.56
CA PHE A 249 -17.28 -11.54 13.00
C PHE A 249 -18.71 -11.93 13.34
N SER A 250 -19.68 -11.21 12.77
CA SER A 250 -21.11 -11.45 12.94
C SER A 250 -21.83 -11.57 11.59
N PRO A 251 -22.99 -12.26 11.54
CA PRO A 251 -23.81 -12.33 10.34
C PRO A 251 -24.35 -10.93 9.97
N THR A 252 -24.64 -10.74 8.69
CA THR A 252 -25.35 -9.55 8.21
C THR A 252 -26.73 -9.45 8.87
N ALA A 253 -27.17 -8.24 9.19
CA ALA A 253 -28.48 -7.98 9.78
C ALA A 253 -29.37 -7.22 8.79
N ASN A 254 -30.64 -7.64 8.70
CA ASN A 254 -31.64 -7.01 7.87
C ASN A 254 -32.84 -6.62 8.72
N GLN A 255 -33.33 -5.39 8.55
CA GLN A 255 -34.63 -4.97 9.07
C GLN A 255 -35.47 -4.45 7.91
N TYR A 256 -36.62 -5.08 7.67
CA TYR A 256 -37.55 -4.67 6.64
C TYR A 256 -38.52 -3.61 7.15
N PHE A 257 -38.98 -2.76 6.24
CA PHE A 257 -39.93 -1.70 6.54
C PHE A 257 -40.86 -1.45 5.36
N THR A 258 -42.04 -0.89 5.63
CA THR A 258 -43.00 -0.50 4.59
C THR A 258 -43.71 0.80 4.95
N HIS A 259 -44.13 1.58 3.96
CA HIS A 259 -44.89 2.81 4.12
C HIS A 259 -46.34 2.56 3.67
N SER A 260 -47.29 2.60 4.61
CA SER A 260 -48.69 2.25 4.35
C SER A 260 -49.58 3.42 3.92
N ASN A 261 -49.05 4.66 3.94
CA ASN A 261 -49.84 5.87 3.67
C ASN A 261 -49.89 6.24 2.17
N THR A 262 -49.25 5.47 1.29
CA THR A 262 -49.27 5.70 -0.16
C THR A 262 -50.11 4.62 -0.84
N SER A 263 -50.83 4.99 -1.91
CA SER A 263 -51.77 4.12 -2.63
C SER A 263 -51.16 2.83 -3.21
N VAL A 264 -49.83 2.72 -3.19
CA VAL A 264 -49.08 1.62 -3.80
C VAL A 264 -48.05 1.01 -2.84
N GLY A 265 -47.82 1.62 -1.67
CA GLY A 265 -46.83 1.18 -0.68
C GLY A 265 -45.38 1.27 -1.19
N ILE A 266 -44.47 1.78 -0.36
CA ILE A 266 -43.02 1.64 -0.57
C ILE A 266 -42.50 0.67 0.47
N SER A 267 -41.76 -0.34 0.03
CA SER A 267 -41.12 -1.31 0.92
C SER A 267 -39.60 -1.19 0.81
N GLY A 268 -38.91 -1.45 1.91
CA GLY A 268 -37.48 -1.29 1.98
C GLY A 268 -36.80 -2.18 3.01
N VAL A 269 -35.48 -2.11 3.03
CA VAL A 269 -34.62 -2.87 3.94
C VAL A 269 -33.47 -1.99 4.42
N ILE A 270 -33.20 -2.05 5.72
CA ILE A 270 -31.96 -1.57 6.33
C ILE A 270 -31.03 -2.78 6.41
N HIS A 271 -29.96 -2.74 5.62
CA HIS A 271 -28.98 -3.81 5.54
C HIS A 271 -27.68 -3.40 6.23
N GLY A 272 -27.31 -4.09 7.31
CA GLY A 272 -26.02 -3.93 7.98
C GLY A 272 -25.11 -5.13 7.72
N TRP A 273 -23.85 -4.87 7.34
CA TRP A 273 -22.87 -5.93 7.02
C TRP A 273 -21.51 -5.79 7.69
N THR A 274 -21.22 -4.65 8.33
CA THR A 274 -19.93 -4.41 9.00
C THR A 274 -20.11 -4.37 10.50
N SER A 275 -19.15 -4.92 11.23
CA SER A 275 -19.03 -4.77 12.67
C SER A 275 -18.06 -3.64 13.00
N SER A 276 -18.10 -3.15 14.24
CA SER A 276 -17.02 -2.37 14.84
C SER A 276 -16.14 -3.29 15.64
N CYS A 277 -14.84 -3.29 15.38
CA CYS A 277 -13.85 -4.05 16.13
C CYS A 277 -12.79 -3.13 16.72
N HIS A 278 -12.14 -3.62 17.76
CA HIS A 278 -10.87 -3.10 18.25
C HIS A 278 -9.83 -4.22 18.34
N GLN A 279 -8.56 -3.83 18.46
CA GLN A 279 -7.49 -4.78 18.70
C GLN A 279 -7.22 -4.88 20.20
N GLU A 280 -7.47 -6.05 20.76
CA GLU A 280 -7.04 -6.39 22.10
C GLU A 280 -5.67 -7.06 22.05
N SER A 281 -4.75 -6.59 22.88
CA SER A 281 -3.43 -7.21 23.04
C SER A 281 -3.48 -8.29 24.11
N TYR A 282 -3.04 -9.50 23.79
CA TYR A 282 -2.98 -10.60 24.75
C TYR A 282 -1.61 -11.30 24.71
N VAL A 283 -1.23 -11.95 25.80
CA VAL A 283 0.02 -12.71 25.87
C VAL A 283 -0.19 -14.06 25.17
N CYS A 284 0.47 -14.24 24.03
CA CYS A 284 0.35 -15.44 23.20
C CYS A 284 1.54 -16.40 23.33
N GLY A 285 2.58 -15.98 24.04
CA GLY A 285 3.80 -16.77 24.22
C GLY A 285 4.82 -16.04 25.07
N SER A 286 6.02 -16.62 25.14
CA SER A 286 7.16 -15.97 25.73
C SER A 286 8.44 -16.36 25.02
N THR A 287 9.20 -15.37 24.56
CA THR A 287 10.54 -15.58 24.02
C THR A 287 11.55 -15.54 25.16
N CYS A 288 12.21 -16.67 25.43
CA CYS A 288 13.23 -16.80 26.46
C CYS A 288 14.64 -16.73 25.86
N THR A 289 15.49 -15.87 26.44
CA THR A 289 16.92 -15.81 26.14
C THR A 289 17.70 -16.36 27.32
N THR A 290 18.48 -17.42 27.08
CA THR A 290 19.38 -18.01 28.06
C THR A 290 20.78 -17.45 27.88
N SER A 291 21.23 -16.65 28.84
CA SER A 291 22.61 -16.17 28.92
C SER A 291 23.46 -17.19 29.68
N GLY A 292 24.25 -17.97 28.96
CA GLY A 292 25.25 -18.87 29.55
C GLY A 292 26.58 -18.15 29.77
N SER A 293 27.04 -18.03 31.02
CA SER A 293 28.42 -17.67 31.31
C SER A 293 29.28 -18.94 31.26
N SER A 294 30.26 -18.99 30.36
CA SER A 294 31.20 -20.12 30.21
C SER A 294 32.22 -20.25 31.36
N SER A 295 32.00 -19.62 32.51
CA SER A 295 32.84 -19.78 33.69
C SER A 295 32.43 -21.04 34.44
N SER A 296 33.42 -21.85 34.82
CA SER A 296 33.35 -23.22 35.37
C SER A 296 32.52 -23.43 36.65
N ASN A 297 31.86 -22.39 37.19
CA ASN A 297 30.93 -22.46 38.32
C ASN A 297 29.59 -21.73 38.07
N GLY A 298 29.25 -21.38 36.81
CA GLY A 298 28.23 -20.39 36.47
C GLY A 298 26.85 -20.95 36.13
N GLY A 299 25.83 -20.60 36.92
CA GLY A 299 24.42 -20.87 36.60
C GLY A 299 23.97 -20.08 35.38
N SER A 300 23.22 -20.73 34.48
CA SER A 300 22.60 -20.07 33.34
C SER A 300 21.41 -19.23 33.81
N SER A 301 21.43 -17.93 33.55
CA SER A 301 20.26 -17.08 33.77
C SER A 301 19.41 -17.07 32.51
N THR A 302 18.18 -17.61 32.60
CA THR A 302 17.17 -17.52 31.55
C THR A 302 16.26 -16.34 31.87
N THR A 303 16.18 -15.38 30.95
CA THR A 303 15.21 -14.28 31.04
C THR A 303 14.17 -14.47 29.95
N CYS A 304 12.89 -14.52 30.32
CA CYS A 304 11.78 -14.63 29.38
C CYS A 304 11.07 -13.29 29.24
N ARG A 305 10.76 -12.91 28.00
CA ARG A 305 9.93 -11.77 27.69
C ARG A 305 8.59 -12.27 27.14
N PRO A 306 7.44 -11.78 27.62
CA PRO A 306 6.15 -12.15 27.04
C PRO A 306 6.06 -11.62 25.60
N ASP A 307 5.57 -12.48 24.72
CA ASP A 307 5.24 -12.11 23.34
C ASP A 307 3.79 -11.62 23.33
N ILE A 308 3.62 -10.38 22.85
CA ILE A 308 2.30 -9.73 22.76
C ILE A 308 1.77 -9.97 21.35
N CYS A 309 0.64 -10.66 21.26
CA CYS A 309 -0.15 -10.77 20.04
C CYS A 309 -1.35 -9.85 20.12
N TYR A 310 -1.95 -9.60 18.96
CA TYR A 310 -3.19 -8.85 18.83
C TYR A 310 -4.26 -9.79 18.32
N ARG A 311 -5.45 -9.69 18.90
CA ARG A 311 -6.67 -10.29 18.40
C ARG A 311 -7.68 -9.18 18.18
N ASP A 312 -8.41 -9.31 17.09
CA ASP A 312 -9.54 -8.45 16.78
C ASP A 312 -10.73 -8.93 17.62
N GLU A 313 -11.29 -8.05 18.45
CA GLU A 313 -12.52 -8.29 19.21
C GLU A 313 -13.64 -7.43 18.65
N GLU A 314 -14.83 -8.01 18.55
CA GLU A 314 -16.03 -7.33 18.09
C GLU A 314 -16.65 -6.52 19.23
N ASP A 315 -16.80 -5.21 19.02
CA ASP A 315 -17.50 -4.30 19.93
C ASP A 315 -18.99 -4.23 19.60
N GLU A 316 -19.31 -3.97 18.33
CA GLU A 316 -20.66 -3.70 17.86
C GLU A 316 -20.95 -4.55 16.61
N PRO A 317 -21.91 -5.49 16.66
CA PRO A 317 -22.26 -6.31 15.51
C PRO A 317 -23.10 -5.52 14.48
N PRO A 318 -23.30 -6.01 13.25
CA PRO A 318 -24.08 -5.31 12.23
C PRO A 318 -25.52 -4.98 12.66
N ALA A 319 -26.12 -5.83 13.50
CA ALA A 319 -27.46 -5.61 14.07
C ALA A 319 -27.54 -4.36 14.95
N PHE A 320 -26.44 -3.96 15.60
CA PHE A 320 -26.39 -2.73 16.38
C PHE A 320 -26.63 -1.50 15.49
N PHE A 321 -25.94 -1.42 14.36
CA PHE A 321 -26.06 -0.34 13.38
C PHE A 321 -27.45 -0.29 12.73
N VAL A 322 -28.03 -1.46 12.44
CA VAL A 322 -29.42 -1.58 11.95
C VAL A 322 -30.40 -1.03 12.98
N ASN A 323 -30.34 -1.50 14.23
CA ASN A 323 -31.22 -1.05 15.31
C ASN A 323 -31.05 0.44 15.63
N TRP A 324 -29.84 0.99 15.47
CA TRP A 324 -29.60 2.42 15.63
C TRP A 324 -30.27 3.25 14.51
N THR A 325 -30.37 2.70 13.31
CA THR A 325 -30.96 3.38 12.15
C THR A 325 -32.49 3.31 12.16
N VAL A 326 -33.06 2.25 12.71
CA VAL A 326 -34.52 1.99 12.77
C VAL A 326 -35.36 3.21 13.21
N PRO A 327 -35.09 3.88 14.35
CA PRO A 327 -35.91 5.01 14.79
C PRO A 327 -35.97 6.18 13.79
N ARG A 328 -34.93 6.33 12.95
CA ARG A 328 -34.89 7.38 11.91
C ARG A 328 -35.75 7.01 10.71
N VAL A 329 -35.77 5.72 10.34
CA VAL A 329 -36.66 5.20 9.30
C VAL A 329 -38.11 5.30 9.74
N GLU A 330 -38.41 5.01 11.01
CA GLU A 330 -39.73 5.20 11.59
C GLU A 330 -40.14 6.68 11.65
N ALA A 331 -39.20 7.58 11.95
CA ALA A 331 -39.44 9.03 11.90
C ALA A 331 -39.82 9.55 10.50
N CYS A 332 -39.43 8.82 9.44
CA CYS A 332 -39.86 9.07 8.06
C CYS A 332 -41.24 8.49 7.71
N GLY A 333 -41.97 7.93 8.69
CA GLY A 333 -43.32 7.39 8.52
C GLY A 333 -43.40 5.92 8.09
N PHE A 334 -42.27 5.23 7.99
CA PHE A 334 -42.25 3.80 7.69
C PHE A 334 -42.55 2.97 8.93
N ARG A 335 -43.27 1.85 8.78
CA ARG A 335 -43.45 0.84 9.82
C ARG A 335 -42.49 -0.32 9.58
N LEU A 336 -41.94 -0.88 10.64
CA LEU A 336 -41.15 -2.10 10.56
C LEU A 336 -42.07 -3.29 10.26
N VAL A 337 -41.59 -4.21 9.42
CA VAL A 337 -42.30 -5.44 9.04
C VAL A 337 -41.32 -6.61 9.02
N GLU A 338 -41.85 -7.81 9.09
CA GLU A 338 -41.08 -9.03 8.86
C GLU A 338 -40.77 -9.21 7.38
N ALA A 339 -39.76 -10.03 7.07
CA ALA A 339 -39.31 -10.26 5.70
C ALA A 339 -40.42 -10.83 4.80
N GLU A 340 -41.32 -11.63 5.36
CA GLU A 340 -42.41 -12.30 4.64
C GLU A 340 -43.51 -11.32 4.16
N GLU A 341 -43.61 -10.12 4.75
CA GLU A 341 -44.60 -9.10 4.34
C GLU A 341 -44.14 -8.29 3.12
N VAL A 342 -42.86 -8.40 2.73
CA VAL A 342 -42.30 -7.65 1.61
C VAL A 342 -42.41 -8.49 0.33
N GLU A 343 -43.47 -8.23 -0.45
CA GLU A 343 -43.75 -8.97 -1.70
C GLU A 343 -42.77 -8.64 -2.84
N SER A 344 -42.15 -7.46 -2.81
CA SER A 344 -41.32 -6.91 -3.89
C SER A 344 -39.82 -7.03 -3.63
N GLU A 345 -39.02 -7.24 -4.69
CA GLU A 345 -37.57 -7.20 -4.59
C GLU A 345 -37.07 -5.80 -4.19
N VAL A 346 -36.47 -5.70 -3.01
CA VAL A 346 -35.89 -4.47 -2.49
C VAL A 346 -34.43 -4.37 -2.92
N GLY A 347 -34.16 -3.63 -3.99
CA GLY A 347 -32.81 -3.52 -4.57
C GLY A 347 -32.32 -2.10 -4.84
N LEU A 348 -33.19 -1.08 -4.75
CA LEU A 348 -32.82 0.29 -5.10
C LEU A 348 -32.24 1.00 -3.88
N ARG A 349 -30.91 1.11 -3.84
CA ARG A 349 -30.21 1.85 -2.79
C ARG A 349 -30.65 3.31 -2.73
N VAL A 350 -31.01 3.79 -1.55
CA VAL A 350 -31.16 5.22 -1.22
C VAL A 350 -29.77 5.83 -1.20
N ALA A 351 -29.39 6.47 -2.30
CA ALA A 351 -28.01 6.86 -2.55
C ALA A 351 -27.60 8.12 -1.80
N HIS A 352 -27.35 7.99 -0.50
CA HIS A 352 -26.70 9.02 0.31
C HIS A 352 -25.38 8.48 0.88
N PRO A 353 -24.21 8.99 0.44
CA PRO A 353 -22.91 8.40 0.79
C PRO A 353 -22.55 8.43 2.29
N LEU A 354 -23.17 9.32 3.07
CA LEU A 354 -22.95 9.38 4.52
C LEU A 354 -23.76 8.32 5.28
N ILE A 355 -24.76 7.67 4.65
CA ILE A 355 -25.48 6.56 5.28
C ILE A 355 -24.50 5.41 5.54
N GLU A 356 -23.80 4.92 4.52
CA GLU A 356 -22.84 3.82 4.71
C GLU A 356 -21.64 4.25 5.56
N ARG A 357 -21.15 5.48 5.38
CA ARG A 357 -19.95 5.94 6.07
C ARG A 357 -20.16 6.16 7.57
N ASN A 358 -21.27 6.78 7.97
CA ASN A 358 -21.53 7.15 9.37
C ASN A 358 -22.35 6.09 10.09
N TRP A 359 -23.36 5.55 9.40
CA TRP A 359 -24.32 4.62 9.99
C TRP A 359 -23.97 3.16 9.74
N ARG A 360 -23.00 2.86 8.85
CA ARG A 360 -22.55 1.49 8.53
C ARG A 360 -23.67 0.54 8.09
N VAL A 361 -24.70 1.12 7.48
CA VAL A 361 -25.84 0.40 6.90
C VAL A 361 -26.08 0.89 5.48
N ARG A 362 -26.87 0.14 4.73
CA ARG A 362 -27.37 0.46 3.40
C ARG A 362 -28.88 0.45 3.51
N ILE A 363 -29.52 1.55 3.14
CA ILE A 363 -30.97 1.62 3.03
C ILE A 363 -31.32 1.40 1.56
N SER A 364 -32.19 0.42 1.30
CA SER A 364 -32.71 0.15 -0.03
C SER A 364 -34.23 0.16 -0.02
N VAL A 365 -34.82 0.55 -1.13
CA VAL A 365 -36.27 0.56 -1.39
C VAL A 365 -36.59 -0.25 -2.65
N ASP A 366 -37.83 -0.70 -2.79
CA ASP A 366 -38.33 -1.34 -4.00
C ASP A 366 -38.55 -0.33 -5.14
N ARG A 367 -38.94 0.90 -4.78
CA ARG A 367 -39.20 2.01 -5.71
C ARG A 367 -38.97 3.38 -5.06
N PHE A 368 -38.65 4.39 -5.88
CA PHE A 368 -38.55 5.78 -5.43
C PHE A 368 -39.88 6.55 -5.50
N ASN A 369 -40.82 6.06 -6.32
CA ASN A 369 -42.05 6.75 -6.70
C ASN A 369 -43.22 5.78 -6.51
N GLY A 370 -44.27 6.16 -5.77
CA GLY A 370 -45.43 5.29 -5.53
C GLY A 370 -46.52 5.39 -6.58
N THR A 371 -46.50 6.34 -7.52
CA THR A 371 -47.42 6.27 -8.67
C THR A 371 -46.86 5.29 -9.71
N MET A 372 -47.32 4.03 -9.65
CA MET A 372 -47.20 3.12 -10.79
C MET A 372 -47.94 3.73 -11.99
N GLY A 373 -47.26 3.84 -13.13
CA GLY A 373 -47.93 3.92 -14.42
C GLY A 373 -48.23 5.33 -14.93
N GLY A 374 -47.19 6.01 -15.37
CA GLY A 374 -47.30 7.13 -16.31
C GLY A 374 -45.91 7.64 -16.62
N GLU A 375 -45.53 7.65 -17.89
CA GLU A 375 -44.35 8.37 -18.40
C GLU A 375 -44.40 9.83 -17.89
N GLY A 376 -43.84 10.11 -16.70
CA GLY A 376 -43.97 11.44 -16.10
C GLY A 376 -43.89 11.52 -14.57
N GLY A 377 -43.95 10.42 -13.83
CA GLY A 377 -43.62 10.44 -12.41
C GLY A 377 -42.11 10.62 -12.23
N THR A 378 -41.59 11.85 -12.35
CA THR A 378 -40.16 12.17 -12.15
C THR A 378 -39.81 12.49 -10.71
N GLU A 379 -40.83 12.60 -9.86
CA GLU A 379 -40.69 13.07 -8.48
C GLU A 379 -40.56 11.89 -7.53
N THR A 380 -39.45 11.87 -6.79
CA THR A 380 -39.21 10.96 -5.67
C THR A 380 -40.16 11.29 -4.53
N GLU A 381 -40.78 10.28 -3.92
CA GLU A 381 -41.69 10.48 -2.79
C GLU A 381 -40.99 11.16 -1.61
N GLU A 382 -41.73 12.00 -0.89
CA GLU A 382 -41.23 12.72 0.30
C GLU A 382 -40.68 11.76 1.36
N ALA A 383 -41.31 10.59 1.54
CA ALA A 383 -40.83 9.57 2.45
C ALA A 383 -39.41 9.07 2.08
N VAL A 384 -39.09 8.95 0.78
CA VAL A 384 -37.76 8.52 0.34
C VAL A 384 -36.75 9.67 0.42
N TRP A 385 -37.17 10.92 0.22
CA TRP A 385 -36.34 12.08 0.54
C TRP A 385 -35.96 12.12 2.02
N CYS A 386 -36.89 11.80 2.92
CA CYS A 386 -36.60 11.69 4.35
C CYS A 386 -35.57 10.59 4.63
N LEU A 387 -35.69 9.41 4.00
CA LEU A 387 -34.67 8.34 4.12
C LEU A 387 -33.29 8.80 3.64
N TRP A 388 -33.23 9.57 2.55
CA TRP A 388 -31.98 10.12 2.04
C TRP A 388 -31.36 11.12 3.04
N ASP A 389 -32.18 11.94 3.71
CA ASP A 389 -31.73 12.94 4.67
C ASP A 389 -31.16 12.36 5.98
N ILE A 390 -31.41 11.07 6.27
CA ILE A 390 -30.76 10.34 7.39
C ILE A 390 -29.24 10.49 7.36
N GLY A 391 -28.63 10.57 6.18
CA GLY A 391 -27.18 10.74 6.05
C GLY A 391 -26.65 12.11 6.48
N ASN A 392 -27.50 13.13 6.65
CA ASN A 392 -27.10 14.46 7.12
C ASN A 392 -27.07 14.60 8.65
N HIS A 393 -27.61 13.62 9.36
CA HIS A 393 -27.56 13.49 10.82
C HIS A 393 -26.43 12.58 11.27
#